data_AF-A0A2V9L5K6-F1
#
_entry.id   AF-A0A2V9L5K6-F1
#
_cell.length_a   1.000
_cell.length_b   1.000
_cell.length_c   1.000
_cell.angle_alpha   90.00
_cell.angle_beta   90.00
_cell.angle_gamma   90.00
#
_symmetry.space_group_name_H-M   'P 1'
#
loop_
_entity.id
_entity.type
_entity.pdbx_description
1 polymer ?
#
loop_
_entity_poly.entity_id
_entity_poly.type
_entity_poly.pdbx_seq_one_letter_code
_entity_poly.pdbx_strand_id
1 'polypeptide(L)'
;MAEKGLMAMGIHRASIFRRLASAFALVLLGIPVGCLAREKRPSATTKAVGLVTAVDSAHLSILVGEQDVTLTTQEDFTEKVGPGARVTAWYSSKSGVNTLDWLEYPRETFALPPEQLRSQVRKVIILPNSQVPDADRLFEQIAKYVESNFGWYVAPRALAEEVRDRTLKVSSRSVDASRSPSALDSIDPETGEFDIGRYTEGKVEPKERGQAEARPRAAAGATSSAARPASTLDAIDPATGEFDMARYLQAPTQTRAGARSAPASPGPGPAPGSLIPTVAAETHVDAVLEADVVEVQAPLHRLVASWDGVEEPIAGKGSETIAKLFVLPVRGVVPASTLVLKLWDSRGNLMWSNRSGFAVLAVKEGMGNKLRERPLPEVLRNTAGVDRWLATVFASWASTPEPDAGATVR
;
A
#
# COMPACT_ATOMS: atom_id res chain seq x y z
N MET A 1 55.41 -28.20 -75.78
CA MET A 1 55.66 -29.56 -75.30
C MET A 1 55.15 -29.67 -73.88
N ALA A 2 54.40 -30.74 -73.60
CA ALA A 2 53.85 -31.22 -72.34
C ALA A 2 52.83 -30.29 -71.64
N GLU A 3 51.51 -30.52 -71.75
CA GLU A 3 50.64 -31.61 -71.28
C GLU A 3 50.27 -31.60 -69.78
N LYS A 4 48.94 -31.65 -69.56
CA LYS A 4 48.18 -32.29 -68.48
C LYS A 4 48.21 -31.60 -67.09
N GLY A 5 47.09 -31.42 -66.38
CA GLY A 5 45.80 -32.09 -66.47
C GLY A 5 44.63 -31.23 -65.97
N LEU A 6 43.55 -31.37 -66.73
CA LEU A 6 42.16 -31.05 -66.48
C LEU A 6 41.57 -32.04 -65.45
N MET A 7 40.72 -31.59 -64.53
CA MET A 7 39.46 -32.21 -64.04
C MET A 7 39.10 -31.55 -62.70
N ALA A 8 38.07 -30.70 -62.61
CA ALA A 8 36.63 -30.97 -62.72
C ALA A 8 35.99 -31.28 -61.36
N MET A 9 34.77 -30.74 -61.18
CA MET A 9 33.77 -31.02 -60.14
C MET A 9 34.07 -30.48 -58.73
N GLY A 10 33.17 -29.76 -58.07
CA GLY A 10 31.78 -29.49 -58.40
C GLY A 10 31.21 -28.36 -57.54
N ILE A 11 30.31 -27.63 -58.18
CA ILE A 11 29.36 -26.70 -57.60
C ILE A 11 28.44 -27.49 -56.68
N HIS A 12 28.48 -27.25 -55.37
CA HIS A 12 27.33 -27.38 -54.47
C HIS A 12 27.68 -26.91 -53.05
N ARG A 13 27.22 -25.71 -52.68
CA ARG A 13 26.28 -25.47 -51.56
C ARG A 13 26.19 -23.97 -51.24
N ALA A 14 25.46 -23.26 -52.08
CA ALA A 14 24.53 -22.26 -51.58
C ALA A 14 23.37 -23.03 -50.92
N SER A 15 23.37 -23.10 -49.58
CA SER A 15 22.21 -23.40 -48.70
C SER A 15 22.69 -23.88 -47.31
N ILE A 16 23.36 -23.01 -46.56
CA ILE A 16 23.43 -23.15 -45.09
C ILE A 16 22.99 -21.80 -44.47
N PHE A 17 21.81 -21.37 -44.92
CA PHE A 17 20.98 -20.33 -44.30
C PHE A 17 19.57 -20.91 -44.27
N ARG A 18 19.30 -21.75 -43.27
CA ARG A 18 17.99 -22.19 -42.77
C ARG A 18 18.23 -23.44 -41.91
N ARG A 19 17.73 -23.42 -40.67
CA ARG A 19 17.86 -24.44 -39.60
C ARG A 19 19.02 -24.23 -38.61
N LEU A 20 19.01 -23.08 -37.95
CA LEU A 20 19.41 -22.95 -36.54
C LEU A 20 18.67 -21.76 -35.88
N ALA A 21 17.44 -21.53 -36.34
CA ALA A 21 16.39 -20.92 -35.56
C ALA A 21 15.46 -22.07 -35.16
N SER A 22 14.94 -22.05 -33.93
CA SER A 22 14.18 -23.13 -33.26
C SER A 22 14.99 -24.09 -32.38
N ALA A 23 15.60 -23.57 -31.31
CA ALA A 23 15.80 -24.31 -30.06
C ALA A 23 16.19 -23.38 -28.88
N PHE A 24 15.49 -22.26 -28.65
CA PHE A 24 15.66 -21.47 -27.42
C PHE A 24 14.40 -20.67 -27.07
N ALA A 25 13.23 -21.29 -27.26
CA ALA A 25 11.93 -20.75 -26.87
C ALA A 25 11.10 -21.87 -26.25
N LEU A 26 11.54 -22.35 -25.08
CA LEU A 26 10.76 -23.23 -24.22
C LEU A 26 11.39 -23.25 -22.80
N VAL A 27 11.59 -22.07 -22.21
CA VAL A 27 11.50 -21.97 -20.75
C VAL A 27 10.02 -21.96 -20.46
N LEU A 28 9.50 -23.15 -20.18
CA LEU A 28 8.18 -23.37 -19.63
C LEU A 28 7.88 -22.31 -18.58
N LEU A 29 6.76 -21.61 -18.79
CA LEU A 29 5.83 -21.17 -17.76
C LEU A 29 5.47 -22.36 -16.86
N GLY A 30 6.44 -22.84 -16.09
CA GLY A 30 6.16 -23.47 -14.82
C GLY A 30 5.95 -22.31 -13.87
N ILE A 31 4.70 -21.91 -13.65
CA ILE A 31 4.35 -21.22 -12.41
C ILE A 31 4.86 -22.14 -11.32
N PRO A 32 5.92 -21.81 -10.57
CA PRO A 32 6.22 -22.59 -9.39
C PRO A 32 5.01 -22.33 -8.49
N VAL A 33 4.15 -23.34 -8.34
CA VAL A 33 3.29 -23.44 -7.17
C VAL A 33 4.28 -23.48 -6.02
N GLY A 34 4.57 -22.29 -5.49
CA GLY A 34 5.55 -22.11 -4.45
C GLY A 34 5.15 -23.01 -3.31
N CYS A 35 5.93 -24.07 -3.11
CA CYS A 35 5.91 -24.83 -1.88
C CYS A 35 6.23 -23.84 -0.77
N LEU A 36 5.18 -23.33 -0.11
CA LEU A 36 5.30 -22.58 1.13
C LEU A 36 6.27 -23.34 2.03
N ALA A 37 7.29 -22.63 2.51
CA ALA A 37 8.23 -23.15 3.49
C ALA A 37 7.42 -23.77 4.64
N ARG A 38 7.44 -25.10 4.70
CA ARG A 38 6.61 -25.89 5.62
C ARG A 38 7.26 -25.85 7.00
N GLU A 39 7.02 -24.77 7.74
CA GLU A 39 7.25 -24.74 9.18
C GLU A 39 6.42 -25.86 9.85
N LYS A 40 7.01 -26.43 10.90
CA LYS A 40 6.64 -27.73 11.44
C LYS A 40 5.26 -27.65 12.10
N ARG A 41 4.21 -28.10 11.38
CA ARG A 41 2.81 -28.11 11.83
C ARG A 41 2.65 -28.77 13.21
N PRO A 42 1.94 -28.17 14.19
CA PRO A 42 1.65 -28.80 15.47
C PRO A 42 0.58 -29.90 15.32
N SER A 43 0.77 -31.04 15.97
CA SER A 43 0.01 -32.29 15.77
C SER A 43 -1.35 -32.37 16.49
N ALA A 44 -1.76 -31.35 17.26
CA ALA A 44 -3.00 -31.35 18.05
C ALA A 44 -3.84 -30.08 17.82
N THR A 45 -4.00 -29.68 16.56
CA THR A 45 -4.66 -28.42 16.17
C THR A 45 -5.94 -28.67 15.39
N THR A 46 -7.00 -27.91 15.72
CA THR A 46 -8.24 -27.85 14.94
C THR A 46 -8.04 -26.91 13.77
N LYS A 47 -8.52 -27.30 12.59
CA LYS A 47 -8.43 -26.50 11.36
C LYS A 47 -9.76 -25.79 11.08
N ALA A 48 -9.73 -24.47 10.95
CA ALA A 48 -10.82 -23.62 10.48
C ALA A 48 -10.48 -23.03 9.11
N VAL A 49 -11.40 -23.08 8.15
CA VAL A 49 -11.27 -22.43 6.83
C VAL A 49 -12.49 -21.54 6.66
N GLY A 50 -12.27 -20.25 6.48
CA GLY A 50 -13.37 -19.28 6.48
C GLY A 50 -12.97 -17.88 6.04
N LEU A 51 -13.89 -16.94 6.19
CA LEU A 51 -13.67 -15.51 5.89
C LEU A 51 -13.43 -14.75 7.19
N VAL A 52 -12.42 -13.89 7.24
CA VAL A 52 -12.20 -13.02 8.40
C VAL A 52 -13.36 -12.03 8.52
N THR A 53 -13.97 -11.93 9.69
CA THR A 53 -15.07 -10.99 9.98
C THR A 53 -14.56 -9.78 10.74
N ALA A 54 -13.60 -9.98 11.63
CA ALA A 54 -12.95 -8.93 12.41
C ALA A 54 -11.51 -9.33 12.72
N VAL A 55 -10.63 -8.34 12.80
CA VAL A 55 -9.22 -8.49 13.20
C VAL A 55 -8.85 -7.33 14.11
N ASP A 56 -8.22 -7.64 15.23
CA ASP A 56 -7.55 -6.68 16.09
C ASP A 56 -6.17 -7.23 16.50
N SER A 57 -5.42 -6.48 17.31
CA SER A 57 -4.04 -6.84 17.69
C SER A 57 -3.93 -8.13 18.51
N ALA A 58 -5.03 -8.60 19.11
CA ALA A 58 -5.08 -9.76 20.01
C ALA A 58 -6.11 -10.83 19.60
N HIS A 59 -7.02 -10.51 18.68
CA HIS A 59 -8.11 -11.38 18.26
C HIS A 59 -8.32 -11.39 16.74
N LEU A 60 -8.70 -12.56 16.24
CA LEU A 60 -9.08 -12.79 14.86
C LEU A 60 -10.39 -13.58 14.83
N SER A 61 -11.43 -13.02 14.23
CA SER A 61 -12.73 -13.70 14.07
C SER A 61 -12.89 -14.20 12.64
N ILE A 62 -13.27 -15.46 12.49
CA ILE A 62 -13.38 -16.16 11.21
C ILE A 62 -14.76 -16.79 11.09
N LEU A 63 -15.50 -16.40 10.06
CA LEU A 63 -16.75 -17.05 9.66
C LEU A 63 -16.46 -18.38 8.95
N VAL A 64 -16.74 -19.48 9.64
CA VAL A 64 -16.61 -20.86 9.15
C VAL A 64 -18.02 -21.42 8.92
N GLY A 65 -18.48 -21.41 7.67
CA GLY A 65 -19.87 -21.71 7.35
C GLY A 65 -20.78 -20.63 7.90
N GLU A 66 -21.63 -20.96 8.88
CA GLU A 66 -22.53 -20.01 9.57
C GLU A 66 -22.04 -19.65 10.98
N GLN A 67 -20.91 -20.21 11.42
CA GLN A 67 -20.38 -20.00 12.77
C GLN A 67 -19.22 -19.02 12.75
N ASP A 68 -19.25 -18.02 13.62
CA ASP A 68 -18.12 -17.14 13.84
C ASP A 68 -17.20 -17.74 14.92
N VAL A 69 -15.92 -17.90 14.59
CA VAL A 69 -14.90 -18.45 15.45
C VAL A 69 -13.90 -17.35 15.81
N THR A 70 -13.97 -16.86 17.05
CA THR A 70 -12.98 -15.92 17.58
C THR A 70 -11.76 -16.67 18.11
N LEU A 71 -10.59 -16.27 17.62
CA LEU A 71 -9.28 -16.82 17.97
C LEU A 71 -8.46 -15.74 18.67
N THR A 72 -7.80 -16.10 19.77
CA THR A 72 -6.80 -15.24 20.43
C THR A 72 -5.44 -15.47 19.80
N THR A 73 -4.74 -14.39 19.46
CA THR A 73 -3.42 -14.42 18.82
C THR A 73 -2.38 -13.70 19.68
N GLN A 74 -1.12 -14.11 19.57
CA GLN A 74 0.04 -13.39 20.13
C GLN A 74 0.69 -12.45 19.11
N GLU A 75 0.41 -12.68 17.83
CA GLU A 75 0.91 -11.90 16.71
C GLU A 75 -0.18 -10.94 16.23
N ASP A 76 0.20 -9.70 15.92
CA ASP A 76 -0.69 -8.72 15.34
C ASP A 76 -0.88 -8.99 13.84
N PHE A 77 -2.10 -9.40 13.47
CA PHE A 77 -2.47 -9.69 12.09
C PHE A 77 -3.19 -8.52 11.39
N THR A 78 -3.38 -7.38 12.05
CA THR A 78 -4.13 -6.23 11.50
C THR A 78 -3.51 -5.67 10.21
N GLU A 79 -2.20 -5.82 10.05
CA GLU A 79 -1.49 -5.42 8.82
C GLU A 79 -1.47 -6.51 7.74
N LYS A 80 -1.79 -7.76 8.10
CA LYS A 80 -1.59 -8.94 7.26
C LYS A 80 -2.89 -9.45 6.65
N VAL A 81 -3.99 -9.28 7.37
CA VAL A 81 -5.29 -9.84 7.02
C VAL A 81 -6.37 -8.81 7.35
N GLY A 82 -7.30 -8.59 6.42
CA GLY A 82 -8.46 -7.72 6.64
C GLY A 82 -9.78 -8.50 6.66
N PRO A 83 -10.88 -7.87 7.11
CA PRO A 83 -12.22 -8.43 6.94
C PRO A 83 -12.51 -8.82 5.48
N GLY A 84 -13.15 -9.96 5.27
CA GLY A 84 -13.38 -10.58 3.97
C GLY A 84 -12.26 -11.50 3.48
N ALA A 85 -11.09 -11.52 4.14
CA ALA A 85 -10.00 -12.40 3.75
C ALA A 85 -10.34 -13.87 3.96
N ARG A 86 -10.20 -14.69 2.91
CA ARG A 86 -10.29 -16.14 3.05
C ARG A 86 -9.00 -16.68 3.68
N VAL A 87 -9.10 -17.24 4.88
CA VAL A 87 -7.95 -17.76 5.62
C VAL A 87 -8.13 -19.22 6.00
N THR A 88 -7.02 -19.87 6.31
CA THR A 88 -7.00 -21.16 7.00
C THR A 88 -6.27 -20.99 8.32
N ALA A 89 -6.99 -21.15 9.43
CA ALA A 89 -6.44 -21.08 10.77
C ALA A 89 -6.29 -22.48 11.37
N TRP A 90 -5.18 -22.70 12.06
CA TRP A 90 -4.99 -23.84 12.97
C TRP A 90 -4.93 -23.28 14.38
N TYR A 91 -5.76 -23.82 15.26
CA TYR A 91 -5.89 -23.34 16.62
C TYR A 91 -6.05 -24.50 17.60
N SER A 92 -5.71 -24.23 18.86
CA SER A 92 -5.91 -25.14 19.98
C SER A 92 -6.94 -24.54 20.93
N SER A 93 -7.84 -25.37 21.45
CA SER A 93 -8.86 -24.94 22.41
C SER A 93 -8.46 -25.41 23.80
N LYS A 94 -8.27 -24.48 24.74
CA LYS A 94 -7.96 -24.75 26.15
C LYS A 94 -8.92 -23.96 27.02
N SER A 95 -9.68 -24.65 27.87
CA SER A 95 -10.64 -24.03 28.78
C SER A 95 -11.68 -23.14 28.07
N GLY A 96 -12.08 -23.50 26.84
CA GLY A 96 -13.03 -22.73 26.03
C GLY A 96 -12.44 -21.53 25.31
N VAL A 97 -11.15 -21.23 25.49
CA VAL A 97 -10.43 -20.20 24.73
C VAL A 97 -9.74 -20.86 23.55
N ASN A 98 -10.01 -20.35 22.35
CA ASN A 98 -9.33 -20.77 21.13
C ASN A 98 -8.10 -19.89 20.92
N THR A 99 -6.91 -20.49 20.99
CA THR A 99 -5.64 -19.81 20.71
C THR A 99 -5.15 -20.18 19.32
N LEU A 100 -4.91 -19.17 18.49
CA LEU A 100 -4.35 -19.33 17.15
C LEU A 100 -2.91 -19.84 17.25
N ASP A 101 -2.65 -20.99 16.63
CA ASP A 101 -1.32 -21.59 16.57
C ASP A 101 -0.63 -21.25 15.24
N TRP A 102 -1.40 -21.19 14.14
CA TRP A 102 -0.89 -20.88 12.81
C TRP A 102 -1.99 -20.33 11.90
N LEU A 103 -1.65 -19.36 11.04
CA LEU A 103 -2.58 -18.77 10.07
C LEU A 103 -1.96 -18.82 8.67
N GLU A 104 -2.57 -19.56 7.76
CA GLU A 104 -2.33 -19.42 6.32
C GLU A 104 -3.34 -18.40 5.77
N TYR A 105 -2.84 -17.30 5.22
CA TYR A 105 -3.61 -16.27 4.55
C TYR A 105 -3.06 -16.04 3.14
N PRO A 106 -3.91 -15.71 2.16
CA PRO A 106 -3.47 -15.41 0.82
C PRO A 106 -2.72 -14.08 0.85
N ARG A 107 -1.67 -13.99 0.04
CA ARG A 107 -0.91 -12.74 -0.12
C ARG A 107 -1.75 -11.61 -0.69
N GLU A 108 -2.74 -12.01 -1.47
CA GLU A 108 -3.70 -11.13 -2.09
C GLU A 108 -5.08 -11.44 -1.52
N THR A 109 -5.76 -10.39 -1.07
CA THR A 109 -7.13 -10.48 -0.57
C THR A 109 -8.01 -9.48 -1.29
N PHE A 110 -9.20 -9.94 -1.67
CA PHE A 110 -10.27 -9.13 -2.24
C PHE A 110 -11.44 -9.09 -1.28
N ALA A 111 -11.85 -7.89 -0.86
CA ALA A 111 -13.16 -7.68 -0.26
C ALA A 111 -14.24 -7.50 -1.33
N LEU A 112 -13.85 -7.04 -2.53
CA LEU A 112 -14.72 -6.88 -3.70
C LEU A 112 -14.16 -7.63 -4.91
N PRO A 113 -15.01 -8.20 -5.79
CA PRO A 113 -14.57 -8.75 -7.06
C PRO A 113 -13.77 -7.73 -7.89
N PRO A 114 -12.72 -8.14 -8.62
CA PRO A 114 -11.86 -7.23 -9.39
C PRO A 114 -12.62 -6.34 -10.40
N GLU A 115 -13.76 -6.81 -10.94
CA GLU A 115 -14.57 -6.08 -11.91
C GLU A 115 -15.34 -4.94 -11.25
N GLN A 116 -15.82 -5.17 -10.02
CA GLN A 116 -16.45 -4.13 -9.22
C GLN A 116 -15.43 -3.06 -8.82
N LEU A 117 -14.23 -3.48 -8.43
CA LEU A 117 -13.13 -2.59 -8.10
C LEU A 117 -12.79 -1.66 -9.29
N ARG A 118 -12.63 -2.22 -10.50
CA ARG A 118 -12.37 -1.42 -11.72
C ARG A 118 -13.47 -0.45 -12.10
N SER A 119 -14.74 -0.82 -11.88
CA SER A 119 -15.88 0.02 -12.24
C SER A 119 -16.16 1.13 -11.22
N GLN A 120 -15.79 0.92 -9.96
CA GLN A 120 -16.00 1.88 -8.87
C GLN A 120 -14.87 2.90 -8.73
N VAL A 121 -13.62 2.52 -9.04
CA VAL A 121 -12.46 3.40 -8.88
C VAL A 121 -12.13 4.09 -10.19
N ARG A 122 -12.14 5.43 -10.21
CA ARG A 122 -11.67 6.25 -11.35
C ARG A 122 -10.58 7.22 -10.94
N LYS A 123 -10.66 7.76 -9.73
CA LYS A 123 -9.67 8.64 -9.10
C LYS A 123 -9.08 7.92 -7.88
N VAL A 124 -7.76 7.79 -7.85
CA VAL A 124 -7.03 7.22 -6.72
C VAL A 124 -5.96 8.18 -6.25
N ILE A 125 -5.66 8.19 -4.96
CA ILE A 125 -4.45 8.82 -4.43
C ILE A 125 -3.57 7.79 -3.75
N ILE A 126 -2.26 7.88 -3.97
CA ILE A 126 -1.30 7.01 -3.27
C ILE A 126 -0.91 7.68 -1.96
N LEU A 127 -1.08 6.96 -0.86
CA LEU A 127 -0.60 7.35 0.47
C LEU A 127 0.69 6.57 0.76
N PRO A 128 1.87 7.18 0.54
CA PRO A 128 3.15 6.49 0.66
C PRO A 128 3.62 6.41 2.11
N ASN A 129 4.18 5.28 2.51
CA ASN A 129 4.87 5.12 3.79
C ASN A 129 6.05 4.17 3.60
N SER A 130 7.20 4.47 4.20
CA SER A 130 8.41 3.68 3.96
C SER A 130 9.31 3.64 5.18
N GLN A 131 9.72 2.43 5.57
CA GLN A 131 10.82 2.18 6.50
C GLN A 131 12.16 2.10 5.76
N VAL A 132 12.13 1.87 4.44
CA VAL A 132 13.31 1.77 3.59
C VAL A 132 13.63 3.16 2.99
N PRO A 133 14.87 3.65 3.09
CA PRO A 133 15.26 4.92 2.48
C PRO A 133 15.06 4.96 0.95
N ASP A 134 14.83 6.17 0.42
CA ASP A 134 14.77 6.46 -1.02
C ASP A 134 13.71 5.65 -1.81
N ALA A 135 12.57 5.34 -1.18
CA ALA A 135 11.44 4.65 -1.82
C ALA A 135 10.58 5.52 -2.74
N ASP A 136 10.85 6.83 -2.84
CA ASP A 136 10.05 7.78 -3.61
C ASP A 136 9.81 7.36 -5.06
N ARG A 137 10.87 6.91 -5.72
CA ARG A 137 10.82 6.47 -7.11
C ARG A 137 10.00 5.18 -7.30
N LEU A 138 9.87 4.33 -6.28
CA LEU A 138 8.98 3.18 -6.33
C LEU A 138 7.52 3.64 -6.32
N PHE A 139 7.17 4.61 -5.46
CA PHE A 139 5.80 5.16 -5.44
C PHE A 139 5.43 5.85 -6.75
N GLU A 140 6.36 6.59 -7.37
CA GLU A 140 6.16 7.17 -8.71
C GLU A 140 5.94 6.09 -9.78
N GLN A 141 6.67 4.97 -9.72
CA GLN A 141 6.49 3.85 -10.63
C GLN A 141 5.14 3.15 -10.42
N ILE A 142 4.68 3.01 -9.18
CA ILE A 142 3.34 2.50 -8.87
C ILE A 142 2.28 3.44 -9.47
N ALA A 143 2.39 4.75 -9.23
CA ALA A 143 1.47 5.75 -9.77
C ALA A 143 1.36 5.65 -11.30
N LYS A 144 2.51 5.68 -11.98
CA LYS A 144 2.59 5.59 -13.43
C LYS A 144 2.01 4.27 -13.95
N TYR A 145 2.30 3.16 -13.28
CA TYR A 145 1.80 1.84 -13.67
C TYR A 145 0.27 1.77 -13.53
N VAL A 146 -0.28 2.26 -12.41
CA VAL A 146 -1.72 2.27 -12.17
C VAL A 146 -2.45 3.12 -13.21
N GLU A 147 -1.94 4.32 -13.48
CA GLU A 147 -2.48 5.22 -14.50
C GLU A 147 -2.46 4.59 -15.90
N SER A 148 -1.32 4.01 -16.29
CA SER A 148 -1.11 3.46 -17.64
C SER A 148 -1.91 2.17 -17.92
N ASN A 149 -2.14 1.34 -16.89
CA ASN A 149 -2.74 0.00 -17.09
C ASN A 149 -4.23 -0.07 -16.73
N PHE A 150 -4.70 0.78 -15.81
CA PHE A 150 -6.10 0.76 -15.36
C PHE A 150 -6.91 1.98 -15.82
N GLY A 151 -6.25 2.99 -16.38
CA GLY A 151 -6.90 4.23 -16.83
C GLY A 151 -7.47 5.05 -15.68
N TRP A 152 -6.96 4.84 -14.46
CA TRP A 152 -7.33 5.65 -13.30
C TRP A 152 -6.51 6.92 -13.26
N TYR A 153 -7.15 8.02 -12.88
CA TYR A 153 -6.45 9.25 -12.55
C TYR A 153 -5.76 9.08 -11.18
N VAL A 154 -4.44 9.26 -11.15
CA VAL A 154 -3.65 9.20 -9.91
C VAL A 154 -3.35 10.62 -9.43
N ALA A 155 -3.96 11.03 -8.32
CA ALA A 155 -3.75 12.36 -7.77
C ALA A 155 -2.30 12.56 -7.28
N PRO A 156 -1.75 13.80 -7.34
CA PRO A 156 -0.41 14.10 -6.89
C PRO A 156 -0.15 13.68 -5.44
N ARG A 157 0.90 12.90 -5.23
CA ARG A 157 1.30 12.34 -3.92
C ARG A 157 1.48 13.39 -2.82
N ALA A 158 1.99 14.57 -3.17
CA ALA A 158 2.22 15.67 -2.24
C ALA A 158 0.93 16.09 -1.49
N LEU A 159 -0.25 15.90 -2.11
CA LEU A 159 -1.54 16.20 -1.47
C LEU A 159 -1.84 15.21 -0.34
N ALA A 160 -1.56 13.92 -0.53
CA ALA A 160 -1.74 12.91 0.52
C ALA A 160 -0.81 13.17 1.71
N GLU A 161 0.44 13.53 1.42
CA GLU A 161 1.44 13.88 2.44
C GLU A 161 1.01 15.13 3.22
N GLU A 162 0.53 16.18 2.54
CA GLU A 162 0.03 17.40 3.20
C GLU A 162 -1.17 17.12 4.11
N VAL A 163 -2.15 16.34 3.63
CA VAL A 163 -3.33 15.98 4.44
C VAL A 163 -2.91 15.13 5.65
N ARG A 164 -2.00 14.15 5.45
CA ARG A 164 -1.47 13.33 6.55
C ARG A 164 -0.77 14.20 7.59
N ASP A 165 0.14 15.07 7.19
CA ASP A 165 0.91 15.90 8.11
C ASP A 165 0.01 16.86 8.89
N ARG A 166 -1.03 17.42 8.25
CA ARG A 166 -2.03 18.24 8.94
C ARG A 166 -2.85 17.42 9.93
N THR A 167 -3.27 16.22 9.55
CA THR A 167 -4.04 15.32 10.42
C THR A 167 -3.23 14.91 11.65
N LEU A 168 -1.96 14.52 11.47
CA LEU A 168 -1.05 14.17 12.57
C LEU A 168 -0.75 15.36 13.50
N LYS A 169 -0.61 16.57 12.95
CA LYS A 169 -0.44 17.81 13.74
C LYS A 169 -1.68 18.15 14.58
N VAL A 170 -2.87 17.84 14.08
CA VAL A 170 -4.12 18.05 14.84
C VAL A 170 -4.26 17.02 15.95
N SER A 171 -3.99 15.74 15.66
CA SER A 171 -4.08 14.66 16.67
C SER A 171 -3.06 14.81 17.79
N SER A 172 -1.84 15.28 17.50
CA SER A 172 -0.82 15.56 18.53
C SER A 172 -1.21 16.71 19.45
N ARG A 173 -1.97 17.71 18.97
CA ARG A 173 -2.47 18.81 19.80
C ARG A 173 -3.62 18.39 20.73
N SER A 174 -4.37 17.34 20.41
CA SER A 174 -5.49 16.91 21.27
C SER A 174 -5.05 16.06 22.46
N VAL A 175 -3.83 15.50 22.43
CA VAL A 175 -3.29 14.69 23.54
C VAL A 175 -2.64 15.58 24.62
N ASP A 176 -2.24 16.81 24.28
CA ASP A 176 -1.79 17.84 25.23
C ASP A 176 -2.92 18.79 25.66
N ALA A 177 -4.14 18.26 25.88
CA ALA A 177 -5.25 18.99 26.49
C ALA A 177 -5.03 19.33 27.99
N SER A 178 -3.78 19.25 28.47
CA SER A 178 -3.30 19.93 29.66
C SER A 178 -2.35 21.08 29.26
N ARG A 179 -2.96 22.26 29.10
CA ARG A 179 -2.37 23.61 29.09
C ARG A 179 -1.52 24.04 27.89
N SER A 180 -2.21 24.55 26.88
CA SER A 180 -2.01 25.96 26.48
C SER A 180 -3.34 26.50 25.95
N PRO A 181 -3.93 27.57 26.55
CA PRO A 181 -5.18 28.12 26.07
C PRO A 181 -5.01 28.61 24.63
N SER A 182 -5.89 28.15 23.74
CA SER A 182 -6.00 28.69 22.39
C SER A 182 -6.43 30.16 22.50
N ALA A 183 -5.91 31.03 21.63
CA ALA A 183 -6.36 32.43 21.56
C ALA A 183 -7.88 32.54 21.31
N LEU A 184 -8.50 31.49 20.74
CA LEU A 184 -9.95 31.40 20.53
C LEU A 184 -10.72 31.14 21.83
N ASP A 185 -10.13 30.46 22.81
CA ASP A 185 -10.76 30.21 24.12
C ASP A 185 -10.72 31.46 25.03
N SER A 186 -9.94 32.47 24.63
CA SER A 186 -9.85 33.76 25.32
C SER A 186 -10.86 34.78 24.79
N ILE A 187 -11.65 34.43 23.78
CA ILE A 187 -12.69 35.30 23.23
C ILE A 187 -14.03 34.89 23.85
N ASP A 188 -14.67 35.82 24.55
CA ASP A 188 -16.02 35.61 25.07
C ASP A 188 -16.99 35.47 23.87
N PRO A 189 -17.69 34.33 23.73
CA PRO A 189 -18.56 34.08 22.58
C PRO A 189 -19.81 34.97 22.54
N GLU A 190 -20.23 35.57 23.65
CA GLU A 190 -21.40 36.45 23.68
C GLU A 190 -21.06 37.90 23.32
N THR A 191 -19.85 38.35 23.65
CA THR A 191 -19.44 39.75 23.48
C THR A 191 -18.42 39.96 22.37
N GLY A 192 -17.70 38.90 21.98
CA GLY A 192 -16.59 38.95 21.03
C GLY A 192 -15.33 39.65 21.58
N GLU A 193 -15.31 40.01 22.86
CA GLU A 193 -14.14 40.65 23.48
C GLU A 193 -13.08 39.60 23.85
N PHE A 194 -11.83 39.95 23.56
CA PHE A 194 -10.67 39.14 23.89
C PHE A 194 -10.21 39.43 25.33
N ASP A 195 -10.35 38.45 26.22
CA ASP A 195 -9.92 38.51 27.60
C ASP A 195 -8.40 38.21 27.69
N ILE A 196 -7.61 39.29 27.67
CA ILE A 196 -6.16 39.24 27.87
C ILE A 196 -5.76 38.56 29.19
N GLY A 197 -6.59 38.63 30.23
CA GLY A 197 -6.32 38.03 31.53
C GLY A 197 -6.26 36.50 31.44
N ARG A 198 -7.26 35.89 30.80
CA ARG A 198 -7.29 34.44 30.56
C ARG A 198 -6.17 33.94 29.66
N TYR A 199 -5.77 34.75 28.68
CA TYR A 199 -4.67 34.42 27.79
C TYR A 199 -3.29 34.47 28.50
N THR A 200 -3.12 35.39 29.44
CA THR A 200 -1.83 35.63 30.12
C THR A 200 -1.65 34.83 31.41
N GLU A 201 -2.72 34.45 32.11
CA GLU A 201 -2.67 33.56 33.29
C GLU A 201 -2.15 32.15 32.96
N GLY A 202 -2.24 31.71 31.70
CA GLY A 202 -1.62 30.47 31.24
C GLY A 202 -0.10 30.54 31.03
N LYS A 203 0.52 31.73 31.12
CA LYS A 203 1.87 31.95 30.60
C LYS A 203 2.90 32.60 31.53
N VAL A 204 2.56 33.06 32.74
CA VAL A 204 3.54 33.78 33.58
C VAL A 204 3.39 33.49 35.09
N GLU A 205 4.48 33.03 35.72
CA GLU A 205 4.71 33.01 37.18
C GLU A 205 4.62 34.42 37.79
N PRO A 206 4.32 34.58 39.10
CA PRO A 206 3.85 35.85 39.63
C PRO A 206 4.98 36.83 39.95
N LYS A 207 4.88 38.08 39.47
CA LYS A 207 5.31 39.25 40.27
C LYS A 207 4.74 40.61 39.84
N GLU A 208 4.11 41.24 40.84
CA GLU A 208 4.07 42.67 41.19
C GLU A 208 3.45 43.75 40.27
N ARG A 209 2.20 44.09 40.65
CA ARG A 209 1.52 45.41 40.70
C ARG A 209 2.28 46.66 40.23
N GLY A 210 1.60 47.45 39.38
CA GLY A 210 1.82 48.89 39.21
C GLY A 210 0.74 49.60 38.36
N GLN A 211 -0.13 50.34 39.04
CA GLN A 211 -1.08 51.42 38.68
C GLN A 211 -1.35 51.88 37.21
N ALA A 212 -2.66 51.93 36.91
CA ALA A 212 -3.52 53.02 36.38
C ALA A 212 -3.18 53.84 35.11
N GLU A 213 -4.10 53.85 34.13
CA GLU A 213 -4.75 55.08 33.59
C GLU A 213 -5.95 54.79 32.65
N ALA A 214 -6.76 55.82 32.37
CA ALA A 214 -8.15 55.78 31.91
C ALA A 214 -8.38 56.00 30.39
N ARG A 215 -9.48 55.41 29.86
CA ARG A 215 -10.42 55.75 28.72
C ARG A 215 -10.01 56.79 27.64
N PRO A 216 -10.51 56.72 26.36
CA PRO A 216 -11.90 56.42 25.98
C PRO A 216 -12.15 55.68 24.62
N ARG A 217 -13.42 55.67 24.24
CA ARG A 217 -14.23 54.84 23.32
C ARG A 217 -14.34 55.41 21.88
N ALA A 218 -14.21 54.58 20.84
CA ALA A 218 -14.74 54.77 19.47
C ALA A 218 -14.68 53.41 18.72
N ALA A 219 -15.79 52.72 18.42
CA ALA A 219 -16.72 52.87 17.29
C ALA A 219 -16.24 52.24 15.94
N ALA A 220 -16.83 51.06 15.65
CA ALA A 220 -17.31 50.52 14.37
C ALA A 220 -16.34 50.19 13.20
N GLY A 221 -16.48 48.97 12.65
CA GLY A 221 -16.17 48.69 11.24
C GLY A 221 -15.87 47.24 10.82
N ALA A 222 -16.93 46.50 10.47
CA ALA A 222 -17.01 45.42 9.46
C ALA A 222 -16.11 44.16 9.55
N THR A 223 -16.73 43.03 9.91
CA THR A 223 -16.22 41.67 9.69
C THR A 223 -16.45 41.23 8.24
N SER A 224 -15.36 40.99 7.52
CA SER A 224 -15.34 40.23 6.26
C SER A 224 -15.15 38.75 6.60
N SER A 225 -16.22 37.96 6.44
CA SER A 225 -16.14 36.50 6.50
C SER A 225 -15.48 36.01 5.20
N ALA A 226 -14.22 35.60 5.29
CA ALA A 226 -13.52 34.97 4.18
C ALA A 226 -14.07 33.55 3.97
N ALA A 227 -14.91 33.38 2.95
CA ALA A 227 -15.35 32.08 2.48
C ALA A 227 -14.17 31.31 1.88
N ARG A 228 -14.06 30.02 2.23
CA ARG A 228 -13.00 29.11 1.76
C ARG A 228 -13.27 28.74 0.29
N PRO A 229 -12.27 28.85 -0.63
CA PRO A 229 -12.46 28.48 -2.03
C PRO A 229 -12.65 26.96 -2.20
N ALA A 230 -13.34 26.56 -3.27
CA ALA A 230 -13.54 25.17 -3.65
C ALA A 230 -12.20 24.45 -3.94
N SER A 231 -12.19 23.13 -3.83
CA SER A 231 -11.01 22.29 -4.07
C SER A 231 -10.63 22.31 -5.55
N THR A 232 -9.35 22.54 -5.84
CA THR A 232 -8.79 22.52 -7.20
C THR A 232 -8.92 21.17 -7.90
N LEU A 233 -9.15 20.07 -7.17
CA LEU A 233 -9.30 18.71 -7.72
C LEU A 233 -10.66 18.46 -8.36
N ASP A 234 -11.71 19.16 -7.92
CA ASP A 234 -13.05 19.06 -8.50
C ASP A 234 -13.13 19.70 -9.90
N ALA A 235 -12.17 20.57 -10.19
CA ALA A 235 -12.04 21.23 -11.47
C ALA A 235 -11.28 20.40 -12.52
N ILE A 236 -10.62 19.30 -12.13
CA ILE A 236 -9.88 18.45 -13.08
C ILE A 236 -10.82 17.41 -13.67
N ASP A 237 -10.96 17.41 -14.99
CA ASP A 237 -11.70 16.37 -15.72
C ASP A 237 -10.96 15.02 -15.61
N PRO A 238 -11.56 13.97 -15.03
CA PRO A 238 -10.90 12.68 -14.88
C PRO A 238 -10.59 11.97 -16.20
N ALA A 239 -11.28 12.29 -17.30
CA ALA A 239 -11.06 11.64 -18.59
C ALA A 239 -9.87 12.25 -19.36
N THR A 240 -9.58 13.53 -19.15
CA THR A 240 -8.55 14.27 -19.91
C THR A 240 -7.38 14.75 -19.06
N GLY A 241 -7.56 14.84 -17.74
CA GLY A 241 -6.58 15.44 -16.83
C GLY A 241 -6.50 16.96 -16.93
N GLU A 242 -7.32 17.60 -17.76
CA GLU A 242 -7.32 19.06 -17.93
C GLU A 242 -8.05 19.76 -16.78
N PHE A 243 -7.49 20.89 -16.34
CA PHE A 243 -8.11 21.77 -15.34
C PHE A 243 -9.15 22.67 -16.00
N ASP A 244 -10.41 22.52 -15.62
CA ASP A 244 -11.53 23.35 -16.04
C ASP A 244 -11.75 24.50 -15.05
N MET A 245 -11.23 25.68 -15.42
CA MET A 245 -11.41 26.92 -14.66
C MET A 245 -12.88 27.32 -14.49
N ALA A 246 -13.75 27.02 -15.47
CA ALA A 246 -15.17 27.35 -15.35
C ALA A 246 -15.83 26.48 -14.27
N ARG A 247 -15.47 25.20 -14.20
CA ARG A 247 -15.93 24.29 -13.14
C ARG A 247 -15.39 24.65 -11.76
N TYR A 248 -14.13 25.08 -11.67
CA TYR A 248 -13.53 25.61 -10.44
C TYR A 248 -14.32 26.80 -9.89
N LEU A 249 -14.70 27.73 -10.76
CA LEU A 249 -15.44 28.95 -10.40
C LEU A 249 -16.93 28.71 -10.17
N GLN A 250 -17.50 27.63 -10.71
CA GLN A 250 -18.92 27.27 -10.56
C GLN A 250 -19.21 26.32 -9.40
N ALA A 251 -18.18 25.78 -8.73
CA ALA A 251 -18.37 24.89 -7.58
C ALA A 251 -19.23 25.59 -6.51
N PRO A 252 -20.45 25.11 -6.24
CA PRO A 252 -21.35 25.79 -5.34
C PRO A 252 -20.74 25.82 -3.94
N THR A 253 -20.77 26.98 -3.31
CA THR A 253 -20.50 27.19 -1.89
C THR A 253 -21.39 26.22 -1.11
N GLN A 254 -20.88 25.05 -0.72
CA GLN A 254 -21.65 24.06 0.02
C GLN A 254 -21.90 24.58 1.44
N THR A 255 -22.91 25.42 1.59
CA THR A 255 -23.55 25.66 2.87
C THR A 255 -24.36 24.40 3.18
N ARG A 256 -23.87 23.60 4.12
CA ARG A 256 -24.48 22.35 4.60
C ARG A 256 -25.83 22.66 5.24
N ALA A 257 -26.90 22.68 4.45
CA ALA A 257 -28.28 22.82 4.91
C ALA A 257 -29.11 21.60 4.49
N GLY A 258 -29.36 20.72 5.47
CA GLY A 258 -30.56 19.89 5.61
C GLY A 258 -31.03 19.00 4.46
N ALA A 259 -30.66 17.73 4.51
CA ALA A 259 -31.53 16.64 4.03
C ALA A 259 -31.54 15.52 5.07
N ARG A 260 -32.58 15.53 5.92
CA ARG A 260 -32.94 14.39 6.78
C ARG A 260 -33.49 13.29 5.88
N SER A 261 -32.71 12.24 5.70
CA SER A 261 -33.20 10.93 5.25
C SER A 261 -33.14 9.97 6.44
N ALA A 262 -34.17 9.12 6.55
CA ALA A 262 -34.46 8.20 7.65
C ALA A 262 -33.27 7.26 8.03
N PRO A 263 -33.23 6.75 9.28
CA PRO A 263 -32.07 6.06 9.82
C PRO A 263 -31.94 4.65 9.24
N ALA A 264 -30.91 4.42 8.43
CA ALA A 264 -30.31 3.10 8.29
C ALA A 264 -29.56 2.77 9.58
N SER A 265 -29.62 1.51 10.01
CA SER A 265 -28.99 0.99 11.23
C SER A 265 -27.55 1.53 11.40
N PRO A 266 -27.16 1.93 12.62
CA PRO A 266 -25.81 2.40 12.89
C PRO A 266 -24.86 1.20 12.83
N GLY A 267 -24.19 1.02 11.70
CA GLY A 267 -22.86 0.41 11.72
C GLY A 267 -21.94 1.28 12.59
N PRO A 268 -20.88 0.72 13.19
CA PRO A 268 -19.90 1.51 13.92
C PRO A 268 -19.39 2.61 12.99
N GLY A 269 -19.67 3.87 13.33
CA GLY A 269 -19.16 5.02 12.58
C GLY A 269 -17.63 4.97 12.53
N PRO A 270 -17.00 5.50 11.47
CA PRO A 270 -15.54 5.51 11.38
C PRO A 270 -14.97 6.19 12.63
N ALA A 271 -14.01 5.53 13.28
CA ALA A 271 -13.38 6.07 14.47
C ALA A 271 -12.86 7.49 14.19
N PRO A 272 -13.15 8.48 15.05
CA PRO A 272 -12.60 9.82 14.90
C PRO A 272 -11.06 9.72 14.87
N GLY A 273 -10.47 10.12 13.74
CA GLY A 273 -9.02 10.06 13.53
C GLY A 273 -8.53 9.06 12.47
N SER A 274 -9.41 8.37 11.74
CA SER A 274 -8.95 7.56 10.61
C SER A 274 -8.44 8.46 9.46
N LEU A 275 -7.16 8.28 9.12
CA LEU A 275 -6.47 9.06 8.09
C LEU A 275 -7.11 8.89 6.70
N ILE A 276 -7.56 7.66 6.39
CA ILE A 276 -8.03 7.29 5.06
C ILE A 276 -9.29 8.08 4.62
N PRO A 277 -10.40 8.11 5.38
CA PRO A 277 -11.57 8.92 5.00
C PRO A 277 -11.26 10.42 4.93
N THR A 278 -10.34 10.90 5.76
CA THR A 278 -9.91 12.31 5.76
C THR A 278 -9.17 12.64 4.46
N VAL A 279 -8.19 11.82 4.08
CA VAL A 279 -7.45 11.95 2.81
C VAL A 279 -8.42 11.87 1.63
N ALA A 280 -9.30 10.87 1.60
CA ALA A 280 -10.26 10.71 0.51
C ALA A 280 -11.20 11.92 0.38
N ALA A 281 -11.75 12.41 1.49
CA ALA A 281 -12.67 13.54 1.51
C ALA A 281 -11.99 14.85 1.08
N GLU A 282 -10.78 15.13 1.55
CA GLU A 282 -10.07 16.38 1.20
C GLU A 282 -9.51 16.38 -0.22
N THR A 283 -9.20 15.19 -0.75
CA THR A 283 -8.63 15.05 -2.11
C THR A 283 -9.65 14.66 -3.17
N HIS A 284 -10.91 14.43 -2.77
CA HIS A 284 -12.01 14.11 -3.69
C HIS A 284 -11.73 12.90 -4.61
N VAL A 285 -11.09 11.87 -4.05
CA VAL A 285 -10.78 10.63 -4.76
C VAL A 285 -11.79 9.53 -4.40
N ASP A 286 -11.95 8.56 -5.31
CA ASP A 286 -12.85 7.42 -5.10
C ASP A 286 -12.22 6.40 -4.13
N ALA A 287 -10.88 6.28 -4.19
CA ALA A 287 -10.11 5.35 -3.39
C ALA A 287 -8.75 5.91 -2.96
N VAL A 288 -8.22 5.36 -1.87
CA VAL A 288 -6.86 5.63 -1.37
C VAL A 288 -6.06 4.34 -1.47
N LEU A 289 -4.94 4.37 -2.20
CA LEU A 289 -3.97 3.27 -2.26
C LEU A 289 -2.86 3.54 -1.25
N GLU A 290 -2.98 2.94 -0.07
CA GLU A 290 -1.90 2.92 0.90
C GLU A 290 -0.79 1.98 0.43
N ALA A 291 0.44 2.49 0.43
CA ALA A 291 1.61 1.77 -0.05
C ALA A 291 2.73 1.85 0.99
N ASP A 292 2.92 0.75 1.72
CA ASP A 292 3.95 0.62 2.75
C ASP A 292 5.15 -0.18 2.21
N VAL A 293 6.34 0.41 2.26
CA VAL A 293 7.60 -0.29 1.98
C VAL A 293 8.27 -0.63 3.30
N VAL A 294 8.28 -1.92 3.65
CA VAL A 294 8.80 -2.41 4.93
C VAL A 294 10.08 -3.22 4.72
N GLU A 295 11.02 -3.09 5.66
CA GLU A 295 12.21 -3.93 5.70
C GLU A 295 11.90 -5.26 6.40
N VAL A 296 12.33 -6.37 5.82
CA VAL A 296 12.14 -7.72 6.34
C VAL A 296 13.43 -8.52 6.30
N GLN A 297 13.51 -9.58 7.09
CA GLN A 297 14.62 -10.53 7.04
C GLN A 297 14.22 -11.72 6.16
N ALA A 298 14.85 -11.84 4.99
CA ALA A 298 14.59 -12.90 4.04
C ALA A 298 15.49 -14.12 4.29
N PRO A 299 14.93 -15.32 4.49
CA PRO A 299 15.68 -16.57 4.52
C PRO A 299 16.53 -16.76 3.27
N LEU A 300 17.82 -17.01 3.49
CA LEU A 300 18.79 -17.26 2.44
C LEU A 300 19.11 -18.75 2.35
N HIS A 301 18.93 -19.33 1.17
CA HIS A 301 19.31 -20.71 0.89
C HIS A 301 20.05 -20.78 -0.44
N ARG A 302 21.29 -21.28 -0.43
CA ARG A 302 22.13 -21.42 -1.64
C ARG A 302 22.26 -20.10 -2.44
N LEU A 303 22.45 -18.98 -1.73
CA LEU A 303 22.55 -17.64 -2.31
C LEU A 303 21.28 -17.14 -3.02
N VAL A 304 20.13 -17.76 -2.74
CA VAL A 304 18.81 -17.27 -3.16
C VAL A 304 18.03 -16.90 -1.92
N ALA A 305 17.62 -15.65 -1.83
CA ALA A 305 16.74 -15.18 -0.79
C ALA A 305 15.29 -15.45 -1.23
N SER A 306 14.47 -15.97 -0.32
CA SER A 306 13.05 -16.26 -0.58
C SER A 306 12.19 -15.65 0.51
N TRP A 307 11.31 -14.71 0.17
CA TRP A 307 10.41 -14.04 1.10
C TRP A 307 9.20 -13.48 0.37
N ASP A 308 8.03 -13.47 1.03
CA ASP A 308 6.76 -12.99 0.46
C ASP A 308 6.51 -13.53 -0.98
N GLY A 309 7.02 -14.76 -1.18
CA GLY A 309 7.28 -15.53 -2.41
C GLY A 309 7.66 -14.77 -3.66
N VAL A 310 8.60 -13.86 -3.47
CA VAL A 310 9.66 -13.61 -4.43
C VAL A 310 10.87 -14.47 -4.07
N GLU A 311 11.58 -14.92 -5.09
CA GLU A 311 12.92 -15.48 -4.96
C GLU A 311 13.88 -14.59 -5.74
N GLU A 312 14.92 -14.10 -5.06
CA GLU A 312 15.94 -13.26 -5.70
C GLU A 312 17.34 -13.78 -5.37
N PRO A 313 18.20 -13.99 -6.39
CA PRO A 313 19.59 -14.34 -6.15
C PRO A 313 20.36 -13.15 -5.58
N ILE A 314 21.16 -13.39 -4.53
CA ILE A 314 22.05 -12.36 -3.96
C ILE A 314 23.40 -12.28 -4.68
N ALA A 315 23.68 -13.24 -5.55
CA ALA A 315 24.92 -13.31 -6.32
C ALA A 315 24.92 -12.23 -7.40
N GLY A 316 25.94 -11.36 -7.41
CA GLY A 316 26.15 -10.44 -8.54
C GLY A 316 26.35 -11.21 -9.87
N LYS A 317 26.18 -10.53 -11.01
CA LYS A 317 26.26 -11.14 -12.36
C LYS A 317 27.53 -11.98 -12.62
N GLY A 318 28.66 -11.64 -12.00
CA GLY A 318 29.92 -12.40 -12.11
C GLY A 318 30.02 -13.61 -11.16
N SER A 319 29.15 -13.69 -10.15
CA SER A 319 29.12 -14.70 -9.10
C SER A 319 28.17 -15.86 -9.40
N GLU A 320 27.24 -15.75 -10.37
CA GLU A 320 26.29 -16.83 -10.69
C GLU A 320 26.99 -18.13 -11.13
N THR A 321 28.07 -18.00 -11.91
CA THR A 321 28.87 -19.15 -12.37
C THR A 321 29.63 -19.80 -11.21
N ILE A 322 30.09 -19.00 -10.25
CA ILE A 322 30.83 -19.47 -9.07
C ILE A 322 29.88 -20.06 -8.01
N ALA A 323 28.68 -19.52 -7.88
CA ALA A 323 27.64 -20.03 -6.98
C ALA A 323 27.25 -21.49 -7.32
N LYS A 324 27.32 -21.88 -8.59
CA LYS A 324 27.10 -23.27 -9.03
C LYS A 324 28.26 -24.21 -8.69
N LEU A 325 29.46 -23.68 -8.45
CA LEU A 325 30.68 -24.45 -8.17
C LEU A 325 30.91 -24.68 -6.66
N PHE A 326 30.41 -23.79 -5.79
CA PHE A 326 30.54 -23.97 -4.34
C PHE A 326 29.36 -24.80 -3.79
N VAL A 327 29.66 -26.06 -3.46
CA VAL A 327 28.71 -27.09 -2.98
C VAL A 327 28.31 -26.88 -1.50
N LEU A 328 28.92 -25.92 -0.79
CA LEU A 328 28.61 -25.69 0.62
C LEU A 328 27.30 -24.90 0.78
N PRO A 329 26.30 -25.44 1.50
CA PRO A 329 25.02 -24.76 1.70
C PRO A 329 25.23 -23.54 2.61
N VAL A 330 25.31 -22.36 2.02
CA VAL A 330 25.19 -21.11 2.78
C VAL A 330 23.73 -20.94 3.17
N ARG A 331 23.45 -21.06 4.46
CA ARG A 331 22.18 -20.69 5.10
C ARG A 331 22.40 -19.40 5.86
N GLY A 332 21.40 -18.53 5.86
CA GLY A 332 21.44 -17.27 6.59
C GLY A 332 20.14 -16.51 6.44
N VAL A 333 20.17 -15.24 6.82
CA VAL A 333 19.12 -14.26 6.52
C VAL A 333 19.78 -13.04 5.91
N VAL A 334 19.05 -12.35 5.03
CA VAL A 334 19.50 -11.09 4.42
C VAL A 334 18.39 -10.06 4.52
N PRO A 335 18.71 -8.76 4.70
CA PRO A 335 17.70 -7.73 4.65
C PRO A 335 17.09 -7.66 3.24
N ALA A 336 15.78 -7.52 3.18
CA ALA A 336 14.99 -7.39 1.97
C ALA A 336 13.86 -6.40 2.19
N SER A 337 13.22 -5.98 1.10
CA SER A 337 12.08 -5.07 1.11
C SER A 337 10.82 -5.82 0.67
N THR A 338 9.71 -5.48 1.31
CA THR A 338 8.37 -5.94 0.95
C THR A 338 7.49 -4.73 0.74
N LEU A 339 6.66 -4.78 -0.30
CA LEU A 339 5.59 -3.82 -0.51
C LEU A 339 4.29 -4.41 0.02
N VAL A 340 3.65 -3.68 0.93
CA VAL A 340 2.28 -3.94 1.38
C VAL A 340 1.39 -2.86 0.76
N LEU A 341 0.40 -3.30 0.01
CA LEU A 341 -0.56 -2.44 -0.66
C LEU A 341 -1.94 -2.68 -0.06
N LYS A 342 -2.66 -1.59 0.22
CA LYS A 342 -4.06 -1.65 0.66
C LYS A 342 -4.85 -0.58 -0.11
N LEU A 343 -5.86 -1.02 -0.85
CA LEU A 343 -6.79 -0.15 -1.53
C LEU A 343 -8.05 0.01 -0.67
N TRP A 344 -8.32 1.25 -0.27
CA TRP A 344 -9.46 1.62 0.55
C TRP A 344 -10.46 2.44 -0.25
N ASP A 345 -11.75 2.26 -0.02
CA ASP A 345 -12.76 3.17 -0.55
C ASP A 345 -12.75 4.52 0.18
N SER A 346 -13.44 5.51 -0.36
CA SER A 346 -13.58 6.85 0.24
C SER A 346 -14.22 6.87 1.65
N ARG A 347 -14.85 5.77 2.07
CA ARG A 347 -15.46 5.61 3.40
C ARG A 347 -14.52 4.92 4.39
N GLY A 348 -13.36 4.45 3.95
CA GLY A 348 -12.38 3.73 4.77
C GLY A 348 -12.61 2.21 4.84
N ASN A 349 -13.40 1.64 3.94
CA ASN A 349 -13.53 0.19 3.84
C ASN A 349 -12.42 -0.38 2.95
N LEU A 350 -11.78 -1.47 3.40
CA LEU A 350 -10.77 -2.17 2.60
C LEU A 350 -11.44 -2.85 1.40
N MET A 351 -10.95 -2.57 0.20
CA MET A 351 -11.43 -3.17 -1.05
C MET A 351 -10.51 -4.30 -1.51
N TRP A 352 -9.20 -4.11 -1.37
CA TRP A 352 -8.16 -5.02 -1.81
C TRP A 352 -6.89 -4.83 -1.00
N SER A 353 -6.13 -5.91 -0.80
CA SER A 353 -4.78 -5.83 -0.24
C SER A 353 -3.85 -6.83 -0.90
N ASN A 354 -2.57 -6.46 -1.04
CA ASN A 354 -1.53 -7.34 -1.55
C ASN A 354 -0.24 -7.15 -0.76
N ARG A 355 0.41 -8.25 -0.41
CA ARG A 355 1.75 -8.27 0.18
C ARG A 355 2.70 -9.02 -0.75
N SER A 356 3.71 -8.34 -1.26
CA SER A 356 4.66 -8.91 -2.22
C SER A 356 6.09 -8.50 -1.90
N GLY A 357 7.02 -9.47 -1.91
CA GLY A 357 8.44 -9.18 -1.81
C GLY A 357 8.88 -8.32 -2.98
N PHE A 358 9.72 -7.32 -2.76
CA PHE A 358 10.16 -6.41 -3.81
C PHE A 358 11.61 -6.64 -4.20
N ALA A 359 12.55 -6.41 -3.26
CA ALA A 359 13.97 -6.55 -3.56
C ALA A 359 14.82 -6.90 -2.35
N VAL A 360 15.87 -7.69 -2.56
CA VAL A 360 16.93 -7.92 -1.57
C VAL A 360 17.79 -6.65 -1.42
N LEU A 361 18.04 -6.25 -0.18
CA LEU A 361 18.81 -5.07 0.22
C LEU A 361 20.27 -5.40 0.57
N ALA A 362 20.71 -6.64 0.31
CA ALA A 362 22.10 -7.07 0.45
C ALA A 362 22.55 -7.94 -0.73
N VAL A 363 23.65 -7.57 -1.37
CA VAL A 363 24.22 -8.32 -2.51
C VAL A 363 25.63 -8.78 -2.20
N LYS A 364 26.01 -9.93 -2.76
CA LYS A 364 27.36 -10.45 -2.65
C LYS A 364 28.27 -9.73 -3.63
N GLU A 365 29.35 -9.16 -3.13
CA GLU A 365 30.34 -8.44 -3.94
C GLU A 365 31.74 -9.04 -3.81
N GLY A 366 32.40 -9.24 -4.95
CA GLY A 366 33.76 -9.77 -5.03
C GLY A 366 33.87 -11.28 -4.82
N MET A 367 35.13 -11.75 -4.71
CA MET A 367 35.48 -13.17 -4.59
C MET A 367 35.29 -13.74 -3.17
N GLY A 368 34.88 -12.89 -2.21
CA GLY A 368 34.62 -13.26 -0.82
C GLY A 368 33.13 -13.42 -0.51
N ASN A 369 32.80 -14.02 0.64
CA ASN A 369 31.42 -14.13 1.15
C ASN A 369 30.95 -12.82 1.84
N LYS A 370 31.42 -11.66 1.38
CA LYS A 370 31.04 -10.36 1.95
C LYS A 370 29.77 -9.87 1.27
N LEU A 371 28.80 -9.48 2.08
CA LEU A 371 27.58 -8.82 1.64
C LEU A 371 27.80 -7.30 1.72
N ARG A 372 27.44 -6.60 0.64
CA ARG A 372 27.30 -5.14 0.62
C ARG A 372 25.83 -4.80 0.70
N GLU A 373 25.50 -3.75 1.44
CA GLU A 373 24.18 -3.13 1.40
C GLU A 373 23.85 -2.63 -0.02
N ARG A 374 22.66 -2.98 -0.50
CA ARG A 374 22.14 -2.59 -1.81
C ARG A 374 21.01 -1.59 -1.59
N PRO A 375 21.24 -0.29 -1.83
CA PRO A 375 20.20 0.71 -1.64
C PRO A 375 19.10 0.54 -2.69
N LEU A 376 17.85 0.85 -2.33
CA LEU A 376 16.69 0.68 -3.19
C LEU A 376 16.82 1.38 -4.57
N PRO A 377 17.43 2.58 -4.69
CA PRO A 377 17.68 3.21 -5.97
C PRO A 377 18.50 2.35 -6.95
N GLU A 378 19.37 1.46 -6.46
CA GLU A 378 20.12 0.54 -7.33
C GLU A 378 19.20 -0.49 -7.99
N VAL A 379 18.19 -0.98 -7.26
CA VAL A 379 17.13 -1.86 -7.78
C VAL A 379 16.28 -1.13 -8.81
N LEU A 380 15.83 0.09 -8.46
CA LEU A 380 14.91 0.90 -9.25
C LEU A 380 15.50 1.40 -10.59
N ARG A 381 16.82 1.28 -10.78
CA ARG A 381 17.47 1.49 -12.09
C ARG A 381 17.03 0.47 -13.13
N ASN A 382 16.65 -0.74 -12.71
CA ASN A 382 16.15 -1.78 -13.60
C ASN A 382 14.63 -1.62 -13.82
N THR A 383 14.23 -0.59 -14.56
CA THR A 383 12.81 -0.26 -14.80
C THR A 383 12.03 -1.44 -15.37
N ALA A 384 12.58 -2.17 -16.33
CA ALA A 384 11.94 -3.36 -16.92
C ALA A 384 11.77 -4.53 -15.92
N GLY A 385 12.61 -4.60 -14.89
CA GLY A 385 12.42 -5.53 -13.77
C GLY A 385 11.24 -5.10 -12.90
N VAL A 386 11.20 -3.82 -12.54
CA VAL A 386 10.13 -3.25 -11.72
C VAL A 386 8.78 -3.33 -12.43
N ASP A 387 8.69 -2.98 -13.71
CA ASP A 387 7.44 -3.03 -14.49
C ASP A 387 6.88 -4.45 -14.56
N ARG A 388 7.74 -5.47 -14.73
CA ARG A 388 7.33 -6.89 -14.70
C ARG A 388 6.87 -7.33 -13.32
N TRP A 389 7.51 -6.83 -12.27
CA TRP A 389 7.11 -7.10 -10.91
C TRP A 389 5.75 -6.45 -10.59
N LEU A 390 5.55 -5.17 -10.95
CA LEU A 390 4.25 -4.48 -10.82
C LEU A 390 3.14 -5.21 -11.58
N ALA A 391 3.43 -5.70 -12.78
CA ALA A 391 2.48 -6.50 -13.54
C ALA A 391 2.08 -7.80 -12.83
N THR A 392 2.99 -8.40 -12.07
CA THR A 392 2.67 -9.55 -11.22
C THR A 392 1.82 -9.13 -10.02
N VAL A 393 2.18 -8.04 -9.35
CA VAL A 393 1.48 -7.53 -8.15
C VAL A 393 0.03 -7.17 -8.45
N PHE A 394 -0.23 -6.53 -9.59
CA PHE A 394 -1.56 -6.10 -10.01
C PHE A 394 -2.21 -7.02 -11.05
N ALA A 395 -1.70 -8.24 -11.24
CA ALA A 395 -2.20 -9.16 -12.27
C ALA A 395 -3.71 -9.43 -12.14
N SER A 396 -4.17 -9.59 -10.91
CA SER A 396 -5.57 -9.81 -10.54
C SER A 396 -6.51 -8.66 -10.92
N TRP A 397 -5.99 -7.43 -10.96
CA TRP A 397 -6.72 -6.26 -11.46
C TRP A 397 -6.76 -6.20 -12.98
N ALA A 398 -5.99 -7.03 -13.69
CA ALA A 398 -6.06 -7.11 -15.14
C ALA A 398 -6.97 -8.25 -15.61
N SER A 399 -7.05 -9.36 -14.87
CA SER A 399 -7.82 -10.55 -15.25
C SER A 399 -9.31 -10.25 -15.40
N THR A 400 -9.83 -10.23 -16.63
CA THR A 400 -11.26 -10.42 -16.86
C THR A 400 -11.55 -11.89 -16.51
N PRO A 401 -12.56 -12.22 -15.71
CA PRO A 401 -12.88 -13.61 -15.44
C PRO A 401 -13.20 -14.25 -16.78
N GLU A 402 -12.48 -15.33 -17.13
CA GLU A 402 -12.91 -16.17 -18.23
C GLU A 402 -14.33 -16.63 -17.89
N PRO A 403 -15.33 -16.39 -18.75
CA PRO A 403 -16.67 -16.89 -18.49
C PRO A 403 -16.56 -18.41 -18.30
N ASP A 404 -17.01 -18.91 -17.14
CA ASP A 404 -16.98 -20.32 -16.77
C ASP A 404 -17.38 -21.21 -17.96
N ALA A 405 -16.38 -21.72 -18.67
CA ALA A 405 -16.56 -22.61 -19.80
C ALA A 405 -16.84 -24.02 -19.26
N GLY A 406 -17.98 -24.21 -18.57
CA GLY A 406 -18.20 -25.51 -17.94
C GLY A 406 -19.40 -25.73 -17.05
N ALA A 407 -20.44 -24.89 -17.06
CA ALA A 407 -21.73 -25.27 -16.48
C ALA A 407 -22.67 -25.83 -17.56
N THR A 408 -22.21 -26.85 -18.29
CA THR A 408 -23.12 -27.71 -19.07
C THR A 408 -23.85 -28.61 -18.07
N VAL A 409 -24.94 -28.09 -17.51
CA VAL A 409 -25.93 -28.91 -16.80
C VAL A 409 -26.48 -29.89 -17.82
N ARG A 410 -26.18 -31.17 -17.64
CA ARG A 410 -26.88 -32.29 -18.29
C ARG A 410 -27.88 -32.89 -17.32
#